data_AF-A0A922VFT5-F1
#
_entry.id   AF-A0A922VFT5-F1
#
_cell.length_a   1.000
_cell.length_b   1.000
_cell.length_c   1.000
_cell.angle_alpha   90.00
_cell.angle_beta   90.00
_cell.angle_gamma   90.00
#
_symmetry.space_group_name_H-M   'P 1'
#
loop_
_entity.id
_entity.type
_entity.pdbx_description
1 polymer ?
#
loop_
_entity_poly.entity_id
_entity_poly.type
_entity_poly.pdbx_seq_one_letter_code
_entity_poly.pdbx_strand_id
1 'polypeptide(L)'
;MPAATDAAININLSPHVVINPNPAVTARGRLFVMLPGTLAVARTYRLILRTGAARGYHTLGLTYPNDEAIEGLCGASPDPDCAGRARTEVITGENTSTLVNVNPANSITNRLIALLQFLDRTFPAEGWGQYLANGQPRWDLITVAGHSQGAGHAGFLAKRVVLNRAVMFSGPGDTGPAPNSSALWVSLPNITPVDRQYGFTHSQDPLALFAGTSQNWQAIGLNAFGPATSVDGAAAPFGNSRQLTTNAAPNPNPTGPTASPLHGAPVVDAVTPLTAQGTPLFEPVWIYLAFP
;
A
#
# COMPACT_ATOMS: atom_id res chain seq x y z
N MET A 1 -12.48 16.03 -0.42
CA MET A 1 -12.49 15.55 -1.83
C MET A 1 -11.16 15.89 -2.47
N PRO A 2 -10.60 15.08 -3.38
CA PRO A 2 -9.31 15.36 -4.02
C PRO A 2 -9.25 16.76 -4.68
N ALA A 3 -10.25 17.12 -5.48
CA ALA A 3 -10.34 18.44 -6.13
C ALA A 3 -10.41 19.65 -5.16
N ALA A 4 -10.74 19.44 -3.88
CA ALA A 4 -10.71 20.50 -2.88
C ALA A 4 -9.30 20.77 -2.33
N THR A 5 -8.37 19.83 -2.53
CA THR A 5 -6.97 19.96 -2.10
C THR A 5 -6.11 20.64 -3.16
N ASP A 6 -6.43 20.41 -4.43
CA ASP A 6 -5.84 21.05 -5.61
C ASP A 6 -6.86 20.98 -6.76
N ALA A 7 -7.20 22.13 -7.34
CA ALA A 7 -8.20 22.24 -8.40
C ALA A 7 -7.76 21.59 -9.73
N ALA A 8 -6.45 21.36 -9.91
CA ALA A 8 -5.92 20.63 -11.06
C ALA A 8 -6.18 19.11 -10.98
N ILE A 9 -6.54 18.59 -9.80
CA ILE A 9 -6.99 17.21 -9.63
C ILE A 9 -8.42 17.07 -10.16
N ASN A 10 -8.56 16.40 -11.31
CA ASN A 10 -9.82 16.35 -12.07
C ASN A 10 -10.34 14.94 -12.38
N ILE A 11 -9.63 13.89 -11.98
CA ILE A 11 -10.05 12.48 -12.11
C ILE A 11 -9.97 11.76 -10.76
N ASN A 12 -10.59 10.58 -10.63
CA ASN A 12 -10.59 9.75 -9.41
C ASN A 12 -10.91 10.58 -8.16
N LEU A 13 -12.12 11.16 -8.14
CA LEU A 13 -12.52 12.18 -7.16
C LEU A 13 -13.21 11.62 -5.91
N SER A 14 -13.21 10.29 -5.73
CA SER A 14 -13.68 9.69 -4.48
C SER A 14 -12.91 10.26 -3.29
N PRO A 15 -13.57 10.57 -2.16
CA PRO A 15 -12.91 11.16 -1.00
C PRO A 15 -11.70 10.35 -0.55
N HIS A 16 -10.60 11.04 -0.25
CA HIS A 16 -9.58 10.51 0.65
C HIS A 16 -10.20 10.17 2.01
N VAL A 17 -9.54 9.32 2.78
CA VAL A 17 -9.85 9.11 4.19
C VAL A 17 -8.70 9.66 5.01
N VAL A 18 -8.98 10.43 6.05
CA VAL A 18 -7.99 11.01 6.97
C VAL A 18 -8.42 10.67 8.39
N ILE A 19 -7.49 10.23 9.23
CA ILE A 19 -7.77 9.96 10.66
C ILE A 19 -6.59 10.46 11.49
N ASN A 20 -6.88 11.33 12.47
CA ASN A 20 -5.91 11.78 13.46
C ASN A 20 -5.53 10.64 14.42
N PRO A 21 -4.35 10.72 15.06
CA PRO A 21 -4.00 9.86 16.18
C PRO A 21 -5.11 9.85 17.23
N ASN A 22 -5.36 8.69 17.84
CA ASN A 22 -6.28 8.62 18.97
C ASN A 22 -5.72 9.51 20.12
N PRO A 23 -6.49 10.48 20.64
CA PRO A 23 -6.00 11.40 21.67
C PRO A 23 -5.66 10.71 23.00
N ALA A 24 -6.13 9.47 23.21
CA ALA A 24 -5.79 8.66 24.39
C ALA A 24 -4.41 7.99 24.32
N VAL A 25 -3.69 8.09 23.19
CA VAL A 25 -2.34 7.54 23.03
C VAL A 25 -1.34 8.61 22.61
N THR A 26 -0.08 8.42 22.95
CA THR A 26 0.99 9.33 22.52
C THR A 26 1.12 9.34 20.99
N ALA A 27 1.01 10.52 20.39
CA ALA A 27 1.25 10.70 18.97
C ALA A 27 2.68 10.31 18.61
N ARG A 28 2.84 9.57 17.50
CA ARG A 28 4.14 9.03 17.07
C ARG A 28 4.96 9.98 16.21
N GLY A 29 4.35 11.06 15.71
CA GLY A 29 4.97 11.91 14.68
C GLY A 29 5.27 11.13 13.40
N ARG A 30 4.40 10.16 13.06
CA ARG A 30 4.52 9.28 11.90
C ARG A 30 3.21 9.27 11.12
N LEU A 31 3.35 9.13 9.81
CA LEU A 31 2.24 9.08 8.86
C LEU A 31 2.15 7.69 8.25
N PHE A 32 0.93 7.16 8.15
CA PHE A 32 0.63 5.96 7.38
C PHE A 32 -0.24 6.32 6.17
N VAL A 33 0.18 5.89 4.98
CA VAL A 33 -0.54 6.09 3.72
C VAL A 33 -0.91 4.73 3.14
N MET A 34 -2.21 4.48 2.99
CA MET A 34 -2.75 3.30 2.31
C MET A 34 -3.10 3.65 0.87
N LEU A 35 -2.55 2.89 -0.08
CA LEU A 35 -2.82 2.95 -1.51
C LEU A 35 -3.82 1.85 -1.90
N PRO A 36 -5.06 2.20 -2.29
CA PRO A 36 -6.05 1.26 -2.81
C PRO A 36 -5.55 0.40 -3.97
N GLY A 37 -6.10 -0.81 -4.10
CA GLY A 37 -5.92 -1.64 -5.29
C GLY A 37 -6.75 -1.15 -6.48
N THR A 38 -6.68 -1.86 -7.61
CA THR A 38 -7.38 -1.50 -8.85
C THR A 38 -8.88 -1.27 -8.60
N LEU A 39 -9.42 -0.15 -9.08
CA LEU A 39 -10.82 0.31 -8.91
C LEU A 39 -11.29 0.51 -7.45
N ALA A 40 -10.47 0.19 -6.46
CA ALA A 40 -10.81 0.40 -5.05
C ALA A 40 -10.67 1.87 -4.67
N VAL A 41 -11.34 2.28 -3.60
CA VAL A 41 -11.32 3.65 -3.10
C VAL A 41 -10.91 3.67 -1.63
N ALA A 42 -10.38 4.80 -1.15
CA ALA A 42 -9.81 4.91 0.19
C ALA A 42 -10.71 4.38 1.34
N ARG A 43 -12.05 4.53 1.22
CA ARG A 43 -13.01 4.09 2.25
C ARG A 43 -13.09 2.58 2.47
N THR A 44 -12.52 1.76 1.59
CA THR A 44 -12.54 0.29 1.72
C THR A 44 -11.42 -0.26 2.60
N TYR A 45 -10.57 0.61 3.18
CA TYR A 45 -9.41 0.24 3.99
C TYR A 45 -9.41 0.94 5.37
N ARG A 46 -10.59 1.24 5.94
CA ARG A 46 -10.68 2.01 7.19
C ARG A 46 -10.22 1.21 8.41
N LEU A 47 -10.28 -0.11 8.41
CA LEU A 47 -9.87 -0.93 9.55
C LEU A 47 -8.38 -0.71 9.87
N ILE A 48 -7.50 -0.85 8.88
CA ILE A 48 -6.06 -0.63 9.05
C ILE A 48 -5.73 0.84 9.39
N LEU A 49 -6.46 1.81 8.82
CA LEU A 49 -6.31 3.23 9.17
C LEU A 49 -6.66 3.48 10.64
N ARG A 50 -7.74 2.88 11.14
CA ARG A 50 -8.12 2.97 12.56
C ARG A 50 -7.11 2.29 13.47
N THR A 51 -6.54 1.15 13.07
CA THR A 51 -5.45 0.49 13.80
C THR A 51 -4.24 1.42 13.90
N GLY A 52 -3.83 2.08 12.81
CA GLY A 52 -2.73 3.04 12.85
C GLY A 52 -3.01 4.25 13.76
N ALA A 53 -4.21 4.82 13.67
CA ALA A 53 -4.63 5.92 14.56
C ALA A 53 -4.61 5.50 16.05
N ALA A 54 -5.07 4.28 16.37
CA ALA A 54 -4.99 3.71 17.72
C ALA A 54 -3.55 3.47 18.19
N ARG A 55 -2.58 3.39 17.27
CA ARG A 55 -1.14 3.29 17.56
C ARG A 55 -0.43 4.65 17.61
N GLY A 56 -1.17 5.75 17.45
CA GLY A 56 -0.67 7.12 17.53
C GLY A 56 -0.19 7.70 16.19
N TYR A 57 -0.51 7.06 15.07
CA TYR A 57 -0.15 7.55 13.73
C TYR A 57 -1.22 8.49 13.19
N HIS A 58 -0.80 9.47 12.40
CA HIS A 58 -1.72 10.05 11.43
C HIS A 58 -1.92 9.04 10.31
N THR A 59 -3.14 8.87 9.81
CA THR A 59 -3.41 7.88 8.77
C THR A 59 -4.21 8.46 7.62
N LEU A 60 -3.87 8.04 6.40
CA LEU A 60 -4.46 8.49 5.15
C LEU A 60 -4.78 7.28 4.27
N GLY A 61 -6.01 7.18 3.79
CA GLY A 61 -6.33 6.42 2.59
C GLY A 61 -6.30 7.38 1.40
N LEU A 62 -5.33 7.22 0.50
CA LEU A 62 -5.12 8.16 -0.60
C LEU A 62 -5.79 7.66 -1.88
N THR A 63 -6.86 8.32 -2.32
CA THR A 63 -7.42 8.12 -3.67
C THR A 63 -6.46 8.65 -4.74
N TYR A 64 -6.16 7.82 -5.74
CA TYR A 64 -5.30 8.12 -6.89
C TYR A 64 -5.86 7.44 -8.15
N PRO A 65 -5.37 7.77 -9.37
CA PRO A 65 -5.70 7.04 -10.59
C PRO A 65 -5.23 5.58 -10.50
N ASN A 66 -6.19 4.67 -10.45
CA ASN A 66 -5.98 3.23 -10.23
C ASN A 66 -7.01 2.39 -11.00
N ASP A 67 -7.56 2.92 -12.08
CA ASP A 67 -8.64 2.29 -12.85
C ASP A 67 -8.15 1.07 -13.62
N GLU A 68 -6.89 1.11 -14.09
CA GLU A 68 -6.25 0.06 -14.85
C GLU A 68 -5.28 -0.75 -13.98
N ALA A 69 -5.28 -2.08 -14.08
CA ALA A 69 -4.31 -2.92 -13.38
C ALA A 69 -2.99 -2.98 -14.15
N ILE A 70 -1.92 -2.38 -13.61
CA ILE A 70 -0.56 -2.43 -14.23
C ILE A 70 -0.10 -3.87 -14.51
N GLU A 71 -0.40 -4.81 -13.61
CA GLU A 71 -0.10 -6.24 -13.81
C GLU A 71 -0.75 -6.80 -15.09
N GLY A 72 -2.00 -6.42 -15.36
CA GLY A 72 -2.72 -6.81 -16.59
C GLY A 72 -2.20 -6.08 -17.82
N LEU A 73 -1.92 -4.77 -17.71
CA LEU A 73 -1.39 -3.96 -18.82
C LEU A 73 -0.02 -4.44 -19.29
N CYS A 74 0.83 -4.88 -18.36
CA CYS A 74 2.21 -5.27 -18.67
C CYS A 74 2.44 -6.78 -18.76
N GLY A 75 1.46 -7.63 -18.43
CA GLY A 75 1.64 -9.08 -18.33
C GLY A 75 2.10 -9.77 -19.63
N ALA A 76 1.80 -9.20 -20.79
CA ALA A 76 2.24 -9.68 -22.10
C ALA A 76 3.24 -8.74 -22.79
N SER A 77 3.74 -7.73 -22.09
CA SER A 77 4.66 -6.74 -22.68
C SER A 77 6.03 -7.36 -22.92
N PRO A 78 6.65 -7.18 -24.11
CA PRO A 78 8.03 -7.59 -24.35
C PRO A 78 9.04 -6.66 -23.64
N ASP A 79 8.59 -5.50 -23.15
CA ASP A 79 9.42 -4.55 -22.44
C ASP A 79 9.59 -4.96 -20.97
N PRO A 80 10.83 -5.27 -20.51
CA PRO A 80 11.07 -5.68 -19.13
C PRO A 80 10.80 -4.57 -18.11
N ASP A 81 10.78 -3.30 -18.52
CA ASP A 81 10.51 -2.16 -17.64
C ASP A 81 9.09 -1.58 -17.78
N CYS A 82 8.18 -2.29 -18.47
CA CYS A 82 6.81 -1.81 -18.70
C CYS A 82 6.12 -1.35 -17.41
N ALA A 83 6.18 -2.20 -16.38
CA ALA A 83 5.57 -1.89 -15.09
C ALA A 83 6.31 -0.77 -14.35
N GLY A 84 7.64 -0.70 -14.44
CA GLY A 84 8.43 0.36 -13.82
C GLY A 84 8.12 1.74 -14.40
N ARG A 85 7.97 1.82 -15.72
CA ARG A 85 7.54 3.03 -16.44
C ARG A 85 6.11 3.43 -16.06
N ALA A 86 5.15 2.51 -16.15
CA ALA A 86 3.76 2.80 -15.74
C ALA A 86 3.67 3.28 -14.28
N ARG A 87 4.38 2.64 -13.35
CA ARG A 87 4.42 3.05 -11.94
C ARG A 87 5.08 4.41 -11.75
N THR A 88 6.14 4.71 -12.49
CA THR A 88 6.79 6.03 -12.46
C THR A 88 5.80 7.13 -12.81
N GLU A 89 5.02 6.94 -13.88
CA GLU A 89 4.00 7.90 -14.28
C GLU A 89 2.87 8.04 -13.24
N VAL A 90 2.32 6.95 -12.72
CA VAL A 90 1.26 7.04 -11.69
C VAL A 90 1.76 7.72 -10.40
N ILE A 91 3.03 7.49 -10.03
CA ILE A 91 3.62 8.04 -8.80
C ILE A 91 3.97 9.52 -8.93
N THR A 92 4.53 9.93 -10.06
CA THR A 92 5.16 11.26 -10.24
C THR A 92 4.42 12.15 -11.22
N GLY A 93 3.67 11.56 -12.15
CA GLY A 93 3.07 12.19 -13.30
C GLY A 93 4.03 12.46 -14.46
N GLU A 94 5.26 11.93 -14.40
CA GLU A 94 6.20 11.96 -15.52
C GLU A 94 5.72 11.01 -16.62
N ASN A 95 5.47 11.55 -17.82
CA ASN A 95 5.02 10.77 -18.98
C ASN A 95 6.12 9.80 -19.44
N THR A 96 6.04 8.58 -18.93
CA THR A 96 7.04 7.52 -19.13
C THR A 96 6.42 6.26 -19.73
N SER A 97 5.08 6.17 -19.75
CA SER A 97 4.34 5.02 -20.27
C SER A 97 3.24 5.47 -21.21
N THR A 98 2.98 4.67 -22.25
CA THR A 98 1.82 4.87 -23.14
C THR A 98 0.58 4.10 -22.65
N LEU A 99 0.69 3.36 -21.54
CA LEU A 99 -0.36 2.46 -21.04
C LEU A 99 -1.21 3.09 -19.92
N VAL A 100 -0.73 4.18 -19.35
CA VAL A 100 -1.45 4.99 -18.36
C VAL A 100 -1.41 6.44 -18.83
N ASN A 101 -2.25 7.27 -18.23
CA ASN A 101 -2.29 8.71 -18.53
C ASN A 101 -2.48 9.47 -17.22
N VAL A 102 -1.39 9.68 -16.49
CA VAL A 102 -1.39 10.40 -15.21
C VAL A 102 -0.45 11.58 -15.31
N ASN A 103 -1.00 12.79 -15.25
CA ASN A 103 -0.21 14.02 -15.23
C ASN A 103 0.28 14.33 -13.79
N PRO A 104 1.22 15.29 -13.62
CA PRO A 104 1.76 15.63 -12.29
C PRO A 104 0.70 15.97 -11.26
N ALA A 105 -0.35 16.71 -11.63
CA ALA A 105 -1.45 17.08 -10.74
C ALA A 105 -2.17 15.85 -10.17
N ASN A 106 -2.42 14.84 -11.01
CA ASN A 106 -3.15 13.64 -10.62
C ASN A 106 -2.28 12.53 -10.02
N SER A 107 -0.96 12.71 -9.98
CA SER A 107 -0.01 11.73 -9.44
C SER A 107 -0.21 11.44 -7.95
N ILE A 108 0.22 10.26 -7.49
CA ILE A 108 0.22 9.91 -6.06
C ILE A 108 0.97 10.95 -5.24
N THR A 109 2.15 11.38 -5.71
CA THR A 109 3.01 12.31 -4.98
C THR A 109 2.34 13.67 -4.83
N ASN A 110 1.80 14.25 -5.91
CA ASN A 110 1.11 15.54 -5.81
C ASN A 110 -0.15 15.47 -4.93
N ARG A 111 -0.95 14.41 -5.07
CA ARG A 111 -2.15 14.22 -4.24
C ARG A 111 -1.83 14.14 -2.75
N LEU A 112 -0.74 13.47 -2.39
CA LEU A 112 -0.27 13.44 -1.00
C LEU A 112 0.17 14.84 -0.52
N ILE A 113 0.96 15.56 -1.32
CA ILE A 113 1.43 16.91 -1.00
C ILE A 113 0.24 17.86 -0.82
N ALA A 114 -0.65 17.92 -1.81
CA ALA A 114 -1.83 18.78 -1.81
C ALA A 114 -2.74 18.49 -0.61
N LEU A 115 -2.96 17.21 -0.29
CA LEU A 115 -3.76 16.82 0.87
C LEU A 115 -3.10 17.25 2.19
N LEU A 116 -1.80 17.04 2.36
CA LEU A 116 -1.08 17.45 3.57
C LEU A 116 -1.07 18.97 3.75
N GLN A 117 -0.85 19.72 2.67
CA GLN A 117 -0.92 21.20 2.69
C GLN A 117 -2.33 21.70 3.00
N PHE A 118 -3.35 21.06 2.43
CA PHE A 118 -4.75 21.38 2.73
C PHE A 118 -5.06 21.15 4.20
N LEU A 119 -4.71 19.98 4.74
CA LEU A 119 -4.97 19.62 6.13
C LEU A 119 -4.23 20.53 7.11
N ASP A 120 -2.97 20.89 6.83
CA ASP A 120 -2.19 21.80 7.65
C ASP A 120 -2.81 23.22 7.71
N ARG A 121 -3.25 23.73 6.55
CA ARG A 121 -3.93 25.03 6.48
C ARG A 121 -5.30 25.02 7.15
N THR A 122 -6.07 23.95 6.99
CA THR A 122 -7.44 23.86 7.50
C THR A 122 -7.49 23.47 8.98
N PHE A 123 -6.55 22.66 9.44
CA PHE A 123 -6.46 22.14 10.81
C PHE A 123 -5.04 22.30 11.38
N PRO A 124 -4.55 23.54 11.56
CA PRO A 124 -3.14 23.81 11.90
C PRO A 124 -2.70 23.25 13.27
N ALA A 125 -3.64 22.99 14.17
CA ALA A 125 -3.37 22.39 15.48
C ALA A 125 -3.15 20.87 15.43
N GLU A 126 -3.47 20.21 14.32
CA GLU A 126 -3.36 18.76 14.18
C GLU A 126 -1.96 18.30 13.74
N GLY A 127 -1.13 19.22 13.27
CA GLY A 127 0.29 18.94 12.98
C GLY A 127 0.54 18.18 11.68
N TRP A 128 -0.37 18.24 10.70
CA TRP A 128 -0.19 17.58 9.39
C TRP A 128 1.01 18.12 8.59
N GLY A 129 1.37 19.39 8.76
CA GLY A 129 2.52 20.00 8.07
C GLY A 129 3.87 19.37 8.40
N GLN A 130 3.98 18.64 9.52
CA GLN A 130 5.24 17.99 9.93
C GLN A 130 5.76 16.94 8.93
N TYR A 131 4.87 16.43 8.06
CA TYR A 131 5.19 15.42 7.04
C TYR A 131 5.68 16.02 5.72
N LEU A 132 5.83 17.34 5.66
CA LEU A 132 6.42 18.05 4.53
C LEU A 132 7.71 18.75 4.94
N ALA A 133 8.66 18.86 4.00
CA ALA A 133 9.82 19.72 4.09
C ALA A 133 10.10 20.31 2.72
N ASN A 134 10.18 21.64 2.62
CA ASN A 134 10.39 22.35 1.35
C ASN A 134 9.37 21.95 0.26
N GLY A 135 8.11 21.75 0.66
CA GLY A 135 7.03 21.34 -0.23
C GLY A 135 7.07 19.86 -0.68
N GLN A 136 8.01 19.06 -0.17
CA GLN A 136 8.14 17.63 -0.51
C GLN A 136 7.83 16.73 0.69
N PRO A 137 7.32 15.50 0.48
CA PRO A 137 7.06 14.57 1.57
C PRO A 137 8.36 14.18 2.30
N ARG A 138 8.30 14.20 3.64
CA ARG A 138 9.33 13.63 4.52
C ARG A 138 9.18 12.11 4.55
N TRP A 139 9.57 11.45 3.46
CA TRP A 139 9.36 10.01 3.24
C TRP A 139 9.85 9.13 4.39
N ASP A 140 10.91 9.54 5.09
CA ASP A 140 11.47 8.86 6.26
C ASP A 140 10.51 8.80 7.46
N LEU A 141 9.47 9.64 7.48
CA LEU A 141 8.38 9.63 8.47
C LEU A 141 7.14 8.86 8.00
N ILE A 142 7.11 8.41 6.75
CA ILE A 142 5.91 7.89 6.09
C ILE A 142 6.04 6.38 5.88
N THR A 143 5.12 5.62 6.48
CA THR A 143 4.87 4.23 6.08
C THR A 143 3.91 4.25 4.90
N VAL A 144 4.32 3.70 3.75
CA VAL A 144 3.44 3.50 2.60
C VAL A 144 3.06 2.03 2.54
N ALA A 145 1.75 1.76 2.58
CA ALA A 145 1.19 0.46 2.37
C ALA A 145 0.30 0.47 1.13
N GLY A 146 0.15 -0.67 0.48
CA GLY A 146 -0.82 -0.78 -0.60
C GLY A 146 -1.31 -2.20 -0.81
N HIS A 147 -2.48 -2.30 -1.43
CA HIS A 147 -3.14 -3.55 -1.75
C HIS A 147 -3.14 -3.80 -3.26
N SER A 148 -2.85 -5.03 -3.70
CA SER A 148 -2.90 -5.40 -5.13
C SER A 148 -1.99 -4.48 -5.97
N GLN A 149 -2.52 -3.80 -6.98
CA GLN A 149 -1.82 -2.74 -7.70
C GLN A 149 -1.11 -1.73 -6.77
N GLY A 150 -1.76 -1.30 -5.68
CA GLY A 150 -1.18 -0.39 -4.69
C GLY A 150 0.02 -0.99 -3.96
N ALA A 151 0.07 -2.32 -3.78
CA ALA A 151 1.22 -3.01 -3.20
C ALA A 151 2.47 -2.82 -4.07
N GLY A 152 2.33 -2.95 -5.39
CA GLY A 152 3.43 -2.65 -6.30
C GLY A 152 3.84 -1.18 -6.33
N HIS A 153 2.92 -0.23 -6.07
CA HIS A 153 3.28 1.18 -5.91
C HIS A 153 4.09 1.41 -4.63
N ALA A 154 3.70 0.79 -3.51
CA ALA A 154 4.45 0.83 -2.27
C ALA A 154 5.85 0.21 -2.42
N GLY A 155 5.94 -0.96 -3.07
CA GLY A 155 7.21 -1.62 -3.38
C GLY A 155 8.10 -0.81 -4.33
N PHE A 156 7.53 -0.20 -5.37
CA PHE A 156 8.29 0.65 -6.30
C PHE A 156 8.77 1.94 -5.64
N LEU A 157 7.96 2.60 -4.80
CA LEU A 157 8.39 3.74 -3.98
C LEU A 157 9.61 3.39 -3.11
N ALA A 158 9.66 2.18 -2.55
CA ALA A 158 10.79 1.70 -1.77
C ALA A 158 12.11 1.59 -2.58
N LYS A 159 12.03 1.52 -3.91
CA LYS A 159 13.17 1.61 -4.84
C LYS A 159 13.58 3.05 -5.19
N ARG A 160 12.81 4.05 -4.76
CA ARG A 160 12.98 5.45 -5.16
C ARG A 160 13.31 6.39 -4.00
N VAL A 161 12.74 6.13 -2.82
CA VAL A 161 12.88 6.98 -1.63
C VAL A 161 13.12 6.14 -0.38
N VAL A 162 13.59 6.77 0.70
CA VAL A 162 13.73 6.15 2.01
C VAL A 162 12.42 6.31 2.77
N LEU A 163 11.60 5.26 2.81
CA LEU A 163 10.36 5.22 3.57
C LEU A 163 10.61 4.87 5.05
N ASN A 164 9.70 5.25 5.93
CA ASN A 164 9.66 4.69 7.28
C ASN A 164 9.48 3.16 7.20
N ARG A 165 8.49 2.72 6.42
CA ARG A 165 8.26 1.31 6.02
C ARG A 165 7.52 1.23 4.69
N ALA A 166 7.70 0.12 3.98
CA ALA A 166 6.89 -0.26 2.82
C ALA A 166 6.13 -1.56 3.11
N VAL A 167 4.82 -1.60 2.91
CA VAL A 167 3.99 -2.79 3.18
C VAL A 167 3.17 -3.18 1.95
N MET A 168 3.36 -4.41 1.49
CA MET A 168 2.79 -4.94 0.26
C MET A 168 1.73 -5.99 0.61
N PHE A 169 0.44 -5.63 0.48
CA PHE A 169 -0.67 -6.56 0.69
C PHE A 169 -1.11 -7.18 -0.63
N SER A 170 -1.12 -8.50 -0.72
CA SER A 170 -1.61 -9.25 -1.89
C SER A 170 -0.95 -8.81 -3.21
N GLY A 171 0.39 -8.72 -3.20
CA GLY A 171 1.22 -8.30 -4.33
C GLY A 171 2.65 -7.96 -3.88
N PRO A 172 3.50 -7.42 -4.77
CA PRO A 172 3.25 -7.16 -6.21
C PRO A 172 3.23 -8.45 -7.04
N GLY A 173 2.36 -8.49 -8.05
CA GLY A 173 2.27 -9.57 -9.04
C GLY A 173 2.94 -9.27 -10.38
N ASP A 174 3.73 -8.20 -10.50
CA ASP A 174 4.34 -7.77 -11.78
C ASP A 174 5.29 -8.83 -12.36
N THR A 175 5.07 -9.18 -13.63
CA THR A 175 5.87 -10.16 -14.38
C THR A 175 6.74 -9.51 -15.44
N GLY A 176 7.85 -10.17 -15.79
CA GLY A 176 8.73 -9.82 -16.90
C GLY A 176 8.38 -10.57 -18.19
N PRO A 177 9.12 -10.30 -19.28
CA PRO A 177 8.82 -10.83 -20.61
C PRO A 177 9.10 -12.34 -20.76
N ALA A 178 9.93 -12.91 -19.89
CA ALA A 178 10.20 -14.35 -19.88
C ALA A 178 9.21 -15.09 -18.98
N PRO A 179 8.85 -16.35 -19.30
CA PRO A 179 8.02 -17.18 -18.42
C PRO A 179 8.60 -17.26 -17.01
N ASN A 180 7.75 -17.05 -16.00
CA ASN A 180 8.13 -17.06 -14.58
C ASN A 180 9.25 -16.06 -14.24
N SER A 181 9.33 -14.92 -14.93
CA SER A 181 10.24 -13.83 -14.59
C SER A 181 9.50 -12.67 -13.93
N SER A 182 10.20 -11.91 -13.09
CA SER A 182 9.72 -10.68 -12.46
C SER A 182 9.94 -9.48 -13.39
N ALA A 183 9.12 -8.43 -13.26
CA ALA A 183 9.40 -7.15 -13.90
C ALA A 183 10.76 -6.58 -13.43
N LEU A 184 11.46 -5.85 -14.30
CA LEU A 184 12.83 -5.37 -14.05
C LEU A 184 12.95 -4.58 -12.74
N TRP A 185 11.96 -3.74 -12.44
CA TRP A 185 11.99 -2.87 -11.28
C TRP A 185 12.10 -3.63 -9.94
N VAL A 186 11.56 -4.86 -9.87
CA VAL A 186 11.50 -5.67 -8.64
C VAL A 186 12.92 -5.94 -8.10
N SER A 187 13.86 -6.16 -9.02
CA SER A 187 15.27 -6.45 -8.71
C SER A 187 16.16 -5.20 -8.64
N LEU A 188 15.62 -3.99 -8.82
CA LEU A 188 16.41 -2.78 -8.63
C LEU A 188 16.92 -2.67 -7.18
N PRO A 189 18.06 -1.99 -6.95
CA PRO A 189 18.56 -1.73 -5.61
C PRO A 189 17.49 -1.07 -4.72
N ASN A 190 17.39 -1.55 -3.48
CA ASN A 190 16.49 -0.95 -2.49
C ASN A 190 17.06 0.38 -1.98
N ILE A 191 16.26 1.44 -2.01
CA ILE A 191 16.59 2.73 -1.38
C ILE A 191 16.05 2.76 0.06
N THR A 192 14.82 2.28 0.26
CA THR A 192 14.33 1.92 1.60
C THR A 192 15.01 0.63 2.05
N PRO A 193 15.70 0.60 3.21
CA PRO A 193 16.31 -0.61 3.74
C PRO A 193 15.35 -1.81 3.77
N VAL A 194 15.82 -2.99 3.38
CA VAL A 194 14.96 -4.17 3.18
C VAL A 194 14.38 -4.70 4.50
N ASP A 195 15.00 -4.38 5.65
CA ASP A 195 14.48 -4.66 7.00
C ASP A 195 13.20 -3.86 7.34
N ARG A 196 12.89 -2.82 6.55
CA ARG A 196 11.69 -1.96 6.65
C ARG A 196 10.65 -2.26 5.56
N GLN A 197 10.85 -3.28 4.75
CA GLN A 197 9.92 -3.71 3.71
C GLN A 197 9.26 -5.02 4.12
N TYR A 198 7.96 -5.15 3.87
CA TYR A 198 7.20 -6.31 4.29
C TYR A 198 6.12 -6.69 3.27
N GLY A 199 5.82 -7.98 3.19
CA GLY A 199 4.71 -8.55 2.41
C GLY A 199 3.72 -9.32 3.28
N PHE A 200 2.44 -9.26 2.94
CA PHE A 200 1.40 -10.11 3.54
C PHE A 200 0.34 -10.49 2.49
N THR A 201 0.08 -11.78 2.31
CA THR A 201 -0.87 -12.26 1.30
C THR A 201 -1.66 -13.47 1.77
N HIS A 202 -2.79 -13.75 1.12
CA HIS A 202 -3.47 -15.03 1.26
C HIS A 202 -2.77 -16.08 0.39
N SER A 203 -2.49 -17.28 0.93
CA SER A 203 -1.72 -18.30 0.19
C SER A 203 -2.47 -18.85 -1.03
N GLN A 204 -3.80 -18.75 -1.00
CA GLN A 204 -4.72 -19.11 -2.08
C GLN A 204 -5.27 -17.88 -2.85
N ASP A 205 -4.53 -16.77 -2.86
CA ASP A 205 -4.92 -15.60 -3.67
C ASP A 205 -5.05 -15.98 -5.16
N PRO A 206 -6.24 -15.82 -5.78
CA PRO A 206 -6.45 -16.23 -7.17
C PRO A 206 -6.02 -15.17 -8.20
N LEU A 207 -5.68 -13.96 -7.76
CA LEU A 207 -5.26 -12.86 -8.65
C LEU A 207 -3.74 -12.67 -8.59
N ALA A 208 -3.18 -12.51 -7.38
CA ALA A 208 -1.75 -12.38 -7.15
C ALA A 208 -1.19 -13.70 -6.61
N LEU A 209 -1.11 -14.70 -7.49
CA LEU A 209 -0.71 -16.08 -7.13
C LEU A 209 0.53 -16.08 -6.22
N PHE A 210 0.44 -16.82 -5.11
CA PHE A 210 1.50 -16.81 -4.09
C PHE A 210 2.88 -17.18 -4.64
N ALA A 211 2.96 -18.07 -5.63
CA ALA A 211 4.23 -18.41 -6.27
C ALA A 211 4.92 -17.19 -6.91
N GLY A 212 4.19 -16.38 -7.69
CA GLY A 212 4.72 -15.16 -8.30
C GLY A 212 5.00 -14.06 -7.27
N THR A 213 4.08 -13.84 -6.34
CA THR A 213 4.23 -12.85 -5.27
C THR A 213 5.45 -13.14 -4.39
N SER A 214 5.65 -14.41 -3.99
CA SER A 214 6.80 -14.82 -3.18
C SER A 214 8.12 -14.76 -3.96
N GLN A 215 8.12 -15.07 -5.26
CA GLN A 215 9.27 -14.84 -6.13
C GLN A 215 9.65 -13.35 -6.17
N ASN A 216 8.67 -12.46 -6.32
CA ASN A 216 8.90 -11.02 -6.31
C ASN A 216 9.45 -10.54 -4.96
N TRP A 217 8.93 -11.04 -3.84
CA TRP A 217 9.46 -10.74 -2.51
C TRP A 217 10.90 -11.23 -2.31
N GLN A 218 11.25 -12.40 -2.85
CA GLN A 218 12.63 -12.90 -2.85
C GLN A 218 13.55 -12.00 -3.68
N ALA A 219 13.11 -11.57 -4.87
CA ALA A 219 13.86 -10.64 -5.72
C ALA A 219 14.04 -9.25 -5.06
N ILE A 220 13.07 -8.81 -4.24
CA ILE A 220 13.22 -7.61 -3.39
C ILE A 220 14.23 -7.85 -2.25
N GLY A 221 14.40 -9.09 -1.79
CA GLY A 221 15.33 -9.48 -0.73
C GLY A 221 14.68 -9.73 0.64
N LEU A 222 13.36 -9.88 0.71
CA LEU A 222 12.65 -10.08 1.98
C LEU A 222 13.01 -11.42 2.67
N ASN A 223 13.50 -12.39 1.91
CA ASN A 223 13.97 -13.69 2.39
C ASN A 223 15.22 -13.62 3.27
N ALA A 224 15.94 -12.49 3.28
CA ALA A 224 17.04 -12.24 4.22
C ALA A 224 16.57 -12.29 5.70
N PHE A 225 15.28 -12.13 5.96
CA PHE A 225 14.67 -12.16 7.29
C PHE A 225 13.88 -13.44 7.56
N GLY A 226 14.18 -14.51 6.83
CA GLY A 226 13.55 -15.81 6.99
C GLY A 226 12.47 -16.13 5.95
N PRO A 227 11.91 -17.34 6.03
CA PRO A 227 10.96 -17.84 5.06
C PRO A 227 9.59 -17.13 5.17
N ALA A 228 8.75 -17.34 4.15
CA ALA A 228 7.34 -17.02 4.26
C ALA A 228 6.73 -17.73 5.48
N THR A 229 6.03 -16.99 6.33
CA THR A 229 5.53 -17.46 7.63
C THR A 229 4.03 -17.25 7.72
N SER A 230 3.28 -18.31 8.03
CA SER A 230 1.85 -18.19 8.28
C SER A 230 1.58 -17.44 9.59
N VAL A 231 0.60 -16.54 9.56
CA VAL A 231 0.10 -15.84 10.75
C VAL A 231 -1.02 -16.60 11.45
N ASP A 232 -1.57 -17.65 10.83
CA ASP A 232 -2.71 -18.39 11.35
C ASP A 232 -2.36 -19.10 12.67
N GLY A 233 -3.06 -18.73 13.75
CA GLY A 233 -2.79 -19.28 15.09
C GLY A 233 -1.45 -18.84 15.70
N ALA A 234 -0.72 -17.94 15.05
CA ALA A 234 0.56 -17.42 15.53
C ALA A 234 0.42 -16.02 16.14
N ALA A 235 1.38 -15.67 17.00
CA ALA A 235 1.52 -14.32 17.54
C ALA A 235 2.77 -13.61 17.00
N ALA A 236 2.76 -12.28 17.01
CA ALA A 236 3.95 -11.49 16.72
C ALA A 236 5.11 -11.90 17.67
N PRO A 237 6.38 -11.92 17.19
CA PRO A 237 6.87 -11.26 15.98
C PRO A 237 6.87 -12.12 14.72
N PHE A 238 6.11 -13.22 14.64
CA PHE A 238 6.00 -14.08 13.44
C PHE A 238 7.37 -14.55 12.91
N GLY A 239 8.23 -15.01 13.83
CA GLY A 239 9.60 -15.42 13.51
C GLY A 239 10.49 -14.29 12.97
N ASN A 240 10.11 -13.03 13.17
CA ASN A 240 10.70 -11.84 12.57
C ASN A 240 10.64 -11.80 11.02
N SER A 241 9.79 -12.63 10.41
CA SER A 241 9.68 -12.69 8.95
C SER A 241 9.18 -11.37 8.35
N ARG A 242 9.66 -11.05 7.15
CA ARG A 242 9.16 -9.97 6.30
C ARG A 242 8.17 -10.45 5.24
N GLN A 243 7.86 -11.74 5.24
CA GLN A 243 6.99 -12.39 4.26
C GLN A 243 5.92 -13.17 5.03
N LEU A 244 4.73 -12.59 5.16
CA LEU A 244 3.65 -13.20 5.91
C LEU A 244 2.60 -13.81 4.97
N THR A 245 2.00 -14.90 5.41
CA THR A 245 0.89 -15.55 4.70
C THR A 245 -0.28 -15.86 5.64
N THR A 246 -1.45 -16.09 5.07
CA THR A 246 -2.64 -16.57 5.76
C THR A 246 -3.38 -17.59 4.90
N ASN A 247 -4.09 -18.51 5.54
CA ASN A 247 -5.15 -19.35 4.97
C ASN A 247 -6.47 -19.19 5.74
N ALA A 248 -6.55 -18.26 6.70
CA ALA A 248 -7.79 -17.93 7.38
C ALA A 248 -8.89 -17.58 6.35
N ALA A 249 -10.07 -18.18 6.56
CA ALA A 249 -11.24 -17.87 5.74
C ALA A 249 -11.56 -16.37 5.79
N PRO A 250 -11.89 -15.74 4.64
CA PRO A 250 -12.36 -14.36 4.62
C PRO A 250 -13.63 -14.16 5.47
N ASN A 251 -13.95 -12.92 5.80
CA ASN A 251 -15.22 -12.61 6.47
C ASN A 251 -16.41 -13.19 5.66
N PRO A 252 -17.20 -14.11 6.25
CA PRO A 252 -18.29 -14.78 5.54
C PRO A 252 -19.48 -13.85 5.24
N ASN A 253 -19.54 -12.69 5.90
CA ASN A 253 -20.59 -11.68 5.73
C ASN A 253 -19.97 -10.36 5.25
N PRO A 254 -19.57 -10.26 3.97
CA PRO A 254 -18.90 -9.08 3.48
C PRO A 254 -19.82 -7.87 3.49
N THR A 255 -19.32 -6.75 4.02
CA THR A 255 -20.08 -5.49 4.13
C THR A 255 -20.17 -4.71 2.81
N GLY A 256 -19.95 -5.37 1.68
CA GLY A 256 -19.91 -4.79 0.34
C GLY A 256 -19.50 -5.82 -0.73
N PRO A 257 -19.66 -5.50 -2.03
CA PRO A 257 -19.28 -6.42 -3.09
C PRO A 257 -17.77 -6.69 -3.07
N THR A 258 -17.38 -7.96 -3.21
CA THR A 258 -15.98 -8.35 -3.39
C THR A 258 -15.92 -9.51 -4.38
N ALA A 259 -15.23 -9.28 -5.50
CA ALA A 259 -15.06 -10.29 -6.54
C ALA A 259 -14.05 -11.39 -6.17
N SER A 260 -13.06 -11.06 -5.32
CA SER A 260 -12.01 -12.00 -4.89
C SER A 260 -11.72 -11.86 -3.39
N PRO A 261 -12.49 -12.56 -2.54
CA PRO A 261 -12.36 -12.43 -1.08
C PRO A 261 -10.99 -12.78 -0.53
N LEU A 262 -10.34 -13.82 -1.08
CA LEU A 262 -9.00 -14.24 -0.63
C LEU A 262 -7.94 -13.20 -0.98
N HIS A 263 -8.04 -12.56 -2.15
CA HIS A 263 -7.15 -11.46 -2.54
C HIS A 263 -7.30 -10.25 -1.60
N GLY A 264 -8.54 -9.91 -1.23
CA GLY A 264 -8.81 -8.77 -0.35
C GLY A 264 -8.61 -9.02 1.14
N ALA A 265 -8.73 -10.28 1.60
CA ALA A 265 -8.77 -10.63 3.02
C ALA A 265 -7.63 -10.04 3.88
N PRO A 266 -6.39 -9.91 3.39
CA PRO A 266 -5.31 -9.33 4.19
C PRO A 266 -5.54 -7.90 4.68
N VAL A 267 -6.36 -7.09 4.00
CA VAL A 267 -6.49 -5.65 4.35
C VAL A 267 -7.78 -4.94 3.89
N VAL A 268 -8.58 -5.52 2.99
CA VAL A 268 -9.84 -4.92 2.53
C VAL A 268 -10.93 -5.13 3.59
N ASP A 269 -11.55 -4.04 4.05
CA ASP A 269 -12.48 -4.03 5.18
C ASP A 269 -13.56 -5.10 5.07
N ALA A 270 -14.19 -5.23 3.90
CA ALA A 270 -15.35 -6.09 3.70
C ALA A 270 -15.03 -7.57 3.94
N VAL A 271 -13.82 -8.01 3.56
CA VAL A 271 -13.43 -9.43 3.54
C VAL A 271 -12.34 -9.78 4.55
N THR A 272 -11.82 -8.80 5.28
CA THR A 272 -10.92 -9.05 6.42
C THR A 272 -11.69 -9.83 7.49
N PRO A 273 -11.24 -11.03 7.90
CA PRO A 273 -11.91 -11.79 8.95
C PRO A 273 -11.90 -11.01 10.27
N LEU A 274 -12.98 -11.19 11.03
CA LEU A 274 -13.16 -10.56 12.34
C LEU A 274 -13.15 -11.64 13.44
N THR A 275 -12.71 -11.28 14.63
CA THR A 275 -12.85 -12.09 15.84
C THR A 275 -14.32 -12.14 16.28
N ALA A 276 -14.63 -12.98 17.27
CA ALA A 276 -15.97 -13.02 17.88
C ALA A 276 -16.38 -11.67 18.52
N GLN A 277 -15.41 -10.82 18.86
CA GLN A 277 -15.60 -9.48 19.41
C GLN A 277 -15.73 -8.41 18.32
N GLY A 278 -15.67 -8.79 17.04
CA GLY A 278 -15.77 -7.88 15.91
C GLY A 278 -14.49 -7.08 15.63
N THR A 279 -13.36 -7.44 16.24
CA THR A 279 -12.05 -6.82 15.93
C THR A 279 -11.42 -7.48 14.71
N PRO A 280 -10.64 -6.76 13.88
CA PRO A 280 -9.96 -7.38 12.75
C PRO A 280 -8.98 -8.46 13.21
N LEU A 281 -9.12 -9.68 12.67
CA LEU A 281 -8.24 -10.80 13.01
C LEU A 281 -6.76 -10.47 12.72
N PHE A 282 -6.51 -9.68 11.67
CA PHE A 282 -5.18 -9.28 11.24
C PHE A 282 -4.67 -7.98 11.87
N GLU A 283 -5.37 -7.40 12.86
CA GLU A 283 -4.87 -6.22 13.58
C GLU A 283 -3.44 -6.42 14.15
N PRO A 284 -3.10 -7.53 14.83
CA PRO A 284 -1.73 -7.77 15.30
C PRO A 284 -0.70 -7.86 14.15
N VAL A 285 -1.13 -8.36 12.99
CA VAL A 285 -0.30 -8.45 11.78
C VAL A 285 -0.02 -7.04 11.26
N TRP A 286 -1.05 -6.21 11.10
CA TRP A 286 -0.87 -4.82 10.66
C TRP A 286 0.00 -4.01 11.60
N ILE A 287 -0.12 -4.21 12.92
CA ILE A 287 0.76 -3.58 13.92
C ILE A 287 2.22 -3.97 13.68
N TYR A 288 2.49 -5.26 13.55
CA TYR A 288 3.84 -5.76 13.28
C TYR A 288 4.44 -5.20 11.98
N LEU A 289 3.63 -5.13 10.91
CA LEU A 289 4.07 -4.71 9.58
C LEU A 289 4.22 -3.19 9.44
N ALA A 290 3.25 -2.42 9.90
CA ALA A 290 3.12 -1.01 9.55
C ALA A 290 3.32 -0.03 10.72
N PHE A 291 3.09 -0.48 11.97
CA PHE A 291 2.97 0.39 13.14
C PHE A 291 3.89 -0.02 14.31
N PRO A 292 5.23 0.02 14.12
CA PRO A 292 6.17 -0.21 15.22
C PRO A 292 5.89 0.69 16.43
#